data_AF-A0A3D2UW83-F1
#
_entry.id   AF-A0A3D2UW83-F1
#
_cell.length_a   1.000
_cell.length_b   1.000
_cell.length_c   1.000
_cell.angle_alpha   90.00
_cell.angle_beta   90.00
_cell.angle_gamma   90.00
#
_symmetry.space_group_name_H-M   'P 1'
#
loop_
_entity.id
_entity.type
_entity.pdbx_description
1 polymer ?
#
loop_
_entity_poly.entity_id
_entity_poly.type
_entity_poly.pdbx_seq_one_letter_code
_entity_poly.pdbx_strand_id
1 'polypeptide(L)' 'HEILPEQHFTQPPARFSEAMLVKELEDKGVGRPSTYAAIISVIKDRDYVQNLDRRMQPSELGFLINDLLVEN' A
#
# COMPACT_ATOMS: atom_id res chain seq x y z
N HIS A 1 13.39 -42.74 -6.06
CA HIS A 1 12.72 -41.43 -6.15
C HIS A 1 13.25 -40.64 -4.96
N GLU A 2 14.14 -39.69 -5.21
CA GLU A 2 14.74 -38.89 -4.14
C GLU A 2 13.74 -37.80 -3.75
N ILE A 3 13.39 -37.73 -2.47
CA ILE A 3 12.50 -36.70 -1.93
C ILE A 3 13.41 -35.60 -1.37
N LEU A 4 13.44 -34.44 -2.02
CA LEU A 4 14.11 -33.25 -1.50
C LEU A 4 13.15 -32.54 -0.53
N PRO A 5 13.46 -32.47 0.77
CA PRO A 5 12.60 -31.76 1.72
C PRO A 5 12.76 -30.24 1.56
N GLU A 6 11.72 -29.56 1.10
CA GLU A 6 11.68 -28.10 1.01
C GLU A 6 10.97 -27.48 2.22
N GLN A 7 11.72 -26.78 3.07
CA GLN A 7 11.17 -26.01 4.18
C GLN A 7 10.73 -24.61 3.72
N HIS A 8 9.46 -24.29 3.93
CA HIS A 8 8.88 -23.00 3.61
C HIS A 8 8.74 -22.15 4.87
N PHE A 9 9.10 -20.87 4.79
CA PHE A 9 8.85 -19.89 5.84
C PHE A 9 7.68 -18.98 5.46
N THR A 10 6.92 -18.52 6.45
CA THR A 10 5.92 -17.48 6.25
C THR A 10 6.60 -16.17 5.91
N GLN A 11 6.15 -15.53 4.83
CA GLN A 11 6.60 -14.19 4.47
C GLN A 11 5.58 -13.16 4.97
N PRO A 12 6.04 -11.94 5.32
CA PRO A 12 5.13 -10.85 5.61
C PRO A 12 4.28 -10.53 4.37
N PRO A 13 3.09 -9.94 4.56
CA PRO A 13 2.25 -9.53 3.44
C PRO A 13 3.00 -8.51 2.56
N ALA A 14 2.87 -8.68 1.25
CA ALA A 14 3.49 -7.77 0.30
C ALA A 14 2.86 -6.38 0.40
N ARG A 15 3.70 -5.33 0.33
CA ARG A 15 3.22 -3.95 0.23
C ARG A 15 2.41 -3.74 -1.06
N PHE A 16 1.52 -2.75 -1.02
CA PHE A 16 0.71 -2.39 -2.19
C PHE A 16 1.58 -1.85 -3.33
N SER A 17 1.33 -2.33 -4.54
CA SER A 17 1.59 -1.55 -5.75
C SER A 17 0.43 -0.60 -6.00
N GLU A 18 0.59 0.36 -6.91
CA GLU A 18 -0.52 1.25 -7.29
C GLU A 18 -1.74 0.47 -7.79
N ALA A 19 -1.54 -0.55 -8.63
CA ALA A 19 -2.63 -1.40 -9.12
C ALA A 19 -3.35 -2.14 -7.98
N MET A 20 -2.61 -2.65 -7.00
CA MET A 20 -3.23 -3.30 -5.84
C MET A 20 -3.98 -2.30 -4.97
N LEU A 21 -3.48 -1.08 -4.81
CA LEU A 21 -4.18 -0.03 -4.06
C LEU A 21 -5.45 0.43 -4.78
N VAL A 22 -5.43 0.57 -6.11
CA VAL A 22 -6.65 0.85 -6.89
C VAL A 22 -7.71 -0.20 -6.63
N LYS A 23 -7.32 -1.48 -6.70
CA LYS A 23 -8.24 -2.59 -6.42
C LYS A 23 -8.78 -2.54 -4.99
N GLU A 24 -7.92 -2.30 -4.01
CA GLU A 24 -8.32 -2.19 -2.59
C GLU A 24 -9.28 -1.02 -2.36
N LEU A 25 -9.06 0.12 -3.01
CA LEU A 25 -9.94 1.29 -2.96
C LEU A 25 -11.31 0.96 -3.55
N GLU A 26 -11.35 0.26 -4.68
CA GLU A 26 -12.58 -0.22 -5.32
C GLU A 26 -13.35 -1.20 -4.42
N ASP A 27 -12.67 -2.21 -3.87
CA ASP A 27 -13.25 -3.23 -2.99
C ASP A 27 -13.84 -2.60 -1.71
N LYS A 28 -13.25 -1.51 -1.21
CA LYS A 28 -13.76 -0.73 -0.07
C LYS A 28 -14.79 0.34 -0.45
N GLY A 29 -15.10 0.50 -1.74
CA GLY A 29 -16.03 1.52 -2.23
C GLY A 29 -15.53 2.97 -2.11
N VAL A 30 -14.24 3.17 -1.92
CA VAL A 30 -13.59 4.48 -1.75
C VAL A 30 -13.04 4.96 -3.09
N GLY A 31 -13.50 6.13 -3.55
CA GLY A 31 -13.09 6.68 -4.85
C GLY A 31 -13.84 6.09 -6.04
N ARG A 32 -13.50 6.52 -7.26
CA ARG A 32 -14.13 6.15 -8.53
C ARG A 32 -13.03 6.03 -9.62
N PRO A 33 -13.32 5.43 -10.79
CA PRO A 33 -12.36 5.33 -11.90
C PRO A 33 -11.71 6.67 -12.28
N SER A 34 -12.45 7.77 -12.17
CA SER A 34 -11.95 9.13 -12.43
C SER A 34 -11.06 9.70 -11.33
N THR A 35 -11.03 9.12 -10.12
CA THR A 35 -10.33 9.69 -8.96
C THR A 35 -9.12 8.88 -8.51
N TYR A 36 -8.99 7.60 -8.89
CA TYR A 36 -7.92 6.74 -8.37
C TYR A 36 -6.51 7.29 -8.65
N ALA A 37 -6.25 7.72 -9.88
CA ALA A 37 -4.98 8.33 -10.24
C ALA A 37 -4.70 9.61 -9.43
N ALA A 38 -5.72 10.45 -9.23
CA ALA A 38 -5.60 11.68 -8.46
C ALA A 38 -5.33 11.41 -6.97
N ILE A 39 -6.03 10.45 -6.36
CA ILE A 39 -5.81 10.04 -4.96
C ILE A 39 -4.35 9.59 -4.78
N ILE A 40 -3.88 8.70 -5.65
CA ILE A 40 -2.51 8.16 -5.60
C ILE A 40 -1.47 9.28 -5.80
N SER A 41 -1.71 10.21 -6.75
CA SER A 41 -0.82 11.36 -6.95
C SER A 41 -0.75 12.21 -5.69
N VAL A 42 -1.90 12.61 -5.13
CA VAL A 42 -1.96 13.51 -3.97
C VAL A 42 -1.22 12.94 -2.75
N ILE A 43 -1.37 11.64 -2.45
CA ILE A 43 -0.68 11.04 -1.29
C ILE A 43 0.84 10.92 -1.50
N LYS A 44 1.31 10.82 -2.75
CA LYS A 44 2.73 10.84 -3.09
C LYS A 44 3.30 12.25 -3.09
N ASP A 45 2.59 13.19 -3.73
CA ASP A 45 3.00 14.58 -3.88
C ASP A 45 3.10 15.30 -2.52
N ARG A 46 2.31 14.84 -1.53
CA ARG A 46 2.35 15.31 -0.14
C ARG A 46 3.30 14.53 0.76
N ASP A 47 4.08 13.61 0.20
CA ASP A 47 5.04 12.77 0.92
C ASP A 47 4.41 11.95 2.06
N TYR A 48 3.15 11.51 1.92
CA TYR A 48 2.54 10.54 2.85
C TYR A 48 2.96 9.10 2.54
N VAL A 49 3.31 8.84 1.28
CA VAL A 49 3.83 7.55 0.82
C VAL A 49 5.01 7.75 -0.14
N GLN A 50 5.95 6.82 -0.11
CA GLN A 50 7.12 6.79 -0.99
C GLN A 50 7.18 5.46 -1.74
N ASN A 51 7.80 5.48 -2.91
CA ASN A 51 8.01 4.28 -3.72
C ASN A 51 9.36 3.63 -3.37
N LEU A 52 9.29 2.38 -2.90
CA LEU A 52 10.44 1.50 -2.71
C LEU A 52 10.23 0.26 -3.57
N ASP A 53 11.11 0.01 -4.55
CA ASP A 53 11.02 -1.14 -5.46
C ASP A 53 9.65 -1.34 -6.11
N ARG A 54 9.04 -0.24 -6.59
CA ARG A 54 7.69 -0.21 -7.21
C ARG A 54 6.55 -0.57 -6.24
N ARG A 55 6.82 -0.58 -4.94
CA ARG A 55 5.84 -0.75 -3.86
C ARG A 55 5.72 0.54 -3.06
N MET A 56 4.52 0.83 -2.57
CA MET A 56 4.26 2.00 -1.74
C MET A 56 4.55 1.67 -0.28
N GLN A 57 5.34 2.52 0.35
CA GLN A 57 5.64 2.49 1.78
C GLN A 57 5.18 3.81 2.41
N PRO A 58 4.47 3.79 3.55
CA PRO A 58 4.16 5.01 4.29
C PRO A 58 5.45 5.71 4.76
N SER A 59 5.48 7.03 4.66
CA SER A 59 6.55 7.84 5.24
C SER A 59 6.31 8.06 6.74
N GLU A 60 7.31 8.60 7.45
CA GLU A 60 7.13 9.04 8.84
C GLU A 60 6.03 10.10 8.96
N LEU A 61 5.95 11.03 7.99
CA LEU A 61 4.88 12.04 7.94
C LEU A 61 3.51 11.39 7.75
N GLY A 62 3.41 10.37 6.88
CA GLY A 62 2.19 9.62 6.65
C GLY A 62 1.67 8.95 7.93
N PHE A 63 2.57 8.32 8.70
CA PHE A 63 2.22 7.75 10.01
C PHE A 63 1.74 8.83 10.98
N LEU A 64 2.51 9.90 11.15
CA LEU A 64 2.17 10.98 12.09
C LEU A 64 0.78 11.57 11.81
N ILE A 65 0.46 11.86 10.55
CA ILE A 65 -0.84 12.43 10.18
C ILE A 65 -1.97 11.41 10.36
N ASN A 66 -1.73 10.15 10.01
CA ASN A 66 -2.73 9.10 10.23
C ASN A 66 -3.07 8.95 11.72
N ASP A 67 -2.06 8.89 12.58
CA ASP A 67 -2.24 8.72 14.02
C ASP A 67 -3.04 9.89 14.60
N LEU A 68 -2.71 11.11 14.20
CA LEU A 68 -3.43 12.33 14.58
C LEU A 68 -4.90 12.29 14.13
N LEU A 69 -5.22 11.73 12.97
CA LEU A 69 -6.60 11.62 12.48
C LEU A 69 -7.41 10.48 13.12
N VAL A 70 -6.76 9.38 13.52
CA VAL A 70 -7.41 8.22 14.13
C VAL A 70 -7.69 8.43 15.62
N GLU A 71 -6.86 9.24 16.30
CA GLU A 71 -7.05 9.58 17.72
C GLU A 71 -8.17 10.60 17.98
N ASN A 72 -8.61 11.35 16.96
CA ASN A 72 -9.67 12.37 17.05
C ASN A 72 -11.07 11.80 16.84
#